data_AF-A0A953LEP6-F1
#
_entry.id   AF-A0A953LEP6-F1
#
_cell.length_a   1.000
_cell.length_b   1.000
_cell.length_c   1.000
_cell.angle_alpha   90.00
_cell.angle_beta   90.00
_cell.angle_gamma   90.00
#
_symmetry.space_group_name_H-M   'P 1'
#
loop_
_entity.id
_entity.type
_entity.pdbx_description
1 polymer ?
#
loop_
_entity_poly.entity_id
_entity_poly.type
_entity_poly.pdbx_seq_one_letter_code
_entity_poly.pdbx_strand_id
1 'polypeptide(L)'
;MMPIKTYTPGIVILWVMVLLFGCQVPRHAGADKTTSLANSLLWKIESPDLDAPSYLFGTMHLIPEEHYFWPAHFQNAYSATEQIVLETNELDMNPASMMGLMPKIMMPQDQTLEDLVSDDEYERIREFFEGMGMPLMFLQNIKPFFLYMLVDIDLGSLLGEGSKSYEMEITNRAKTDRKAVLGLESLDYQISLFDSIPYTDQAQMLVQAIDQKMERGDESADEAVQGLYQTYKDQDLNAILEEVQATDITFKNFNQIFLDIRNRNWIPRIETYIHQKPTFIAVGAAHLPGQTGVIHLLEKAGYILTPVLNPRDGTY
;
A
#
# COMPACT_ATOMS: atom_id res chain seq x y z
N MET A 1 1.16 -2.26 -39.73
CA MET A 1 0.19 -2.92 -38.82
C MET A 1 0.99 -3.66 -37.75
N MET A 2 1.20 -3.02 -36.60
CA MET A 2 1.67 -3.69 -35.39
C MET A 2 0.43 -4.06 -34.56
N PRO A 3 0.42 -5.21 -33.86
CA PRO A 3 -0.72 -5.59 -33.06
C PRO A 3 -0.81 -4.67 -31.84
N ILE A 4 -1.95 -4.01 -31.70
CA ILE A 4 -2.37 -3.32 -30.47
C ILE A 4 -2.55 -4.43 -29.44
N LYS A 5 -1.65 -4.50 -28.45
CA LYS A 5 -1.86 -5.31 -27.25
C LYS A 5 -3.01 -4.66 -26.48
N THR A 6 -4.18 -5.29 -26.50
CA THR A 6 -5.32 -4.91 -25.66
C THR A 6 -5.02 -5.33 -24.23
N TYR A 7 -4.47 -4.42 -23.42
CA TYR A 7 -4.49 -4.57 -21.98
C TYR A 7 -5.91 -4.35 -21.47
N THR A 8 -6.40 -5.27 -20.64
CA THR A 8 -7.74 -5.20 -20.07
C THR A 8 -7.69 -4.34 -18.79
N PRO A 9 -8.40 -3.20 -18.71
CA PRO A 9 -8.25 -2.19 -17.65
C PRO A 9 -8.80 -2.60 -16.26
N GLY A 10 -9.10 -3.88 -16.03
CA GLY A 10 -9.73 -4.36 -14.79
C GLY A 10 -8.79 -4.63 -13.61
N ILE A 11 -7.48 -4.38 -13.74
CA ILE A 11 -6.46 -4.91 -12.81
C ILE A 11 -6.02 -3.90 -11.73
N VAL A 12 -6.31 -2.61 -11.88
CA VAL A 12 -5.59 -1.56 -11.13
C VAL A 12 -6.35 -1.03 -9.91
N ILE A 13 -7.66 -1.31 -9.79
CA ILE A 13 -8.54 -0.67 -8.78
C ILE A 13 -8.32 -1.20 -7.35
N LEU A 14 -7.63 -2.32 -7.14
CA LEU A 14 -7.51 -2.95 -5.83
C LEU A 14 -6.20 -2.66 -5.06
N TRP A 15 -5.32 -1.79 -5.57
CA TRP A 15 -3.92 -1.71 -5.10
C TRP A 15 -3.55 -0.46 -4.29
N VAL A 16 -4.49 0.45 -4.02
CA VAL A 16 -4.22 1.71 -3.30
C VAL A 16 -4.54 1.55 -1.82
N MET A 17 -3.86 0.64 -1.11
CA MET A 17 -4.27 0.30 0.26
C MET A 17 -3.65 1.12 1.40
N VAL A 18 -2.59 1.94 1.25
CA VAL A 18 -2.08 2.76 2.40
C VAL A 18 -1.29 4.02 2.01
N LEU A 19 -1.74 4.88 1.08
CA LEU A 19 -0.90 6.05 0.68
C LEU A 19 -1.59 7.41 0.53
N LEU A 20 -2.82 7.58 1.00
CA LEU A 20 -3.53 8.86 0.82
C LEU A 20 -3.93 9.46 2.15
N PHE A 21 -2.95 9.97 2.91
CA PHE A 21 -3.24 10.80 4.07
C PHE A 21 -2.32 12.01 4.16
N GLY A 22 -2.67 13.05 3.41
CA GLY A 22 -2.20 14.42 3.66
C GLY A 22 -3.33 15.23 4.29
N CYS A 23 -3.34 15.37 5.61
CA CYS A 23 -4.10 16.41 6.30
C CYS A 23 -3.18 17.04 7.37
N GLN A 24 -2.86 18.32 7.21
CA GLN A 24 -2.04 19.06 8.16
C GLN A 24 -2.81 19.29 9.47
N VAL A 25 -2.44 18.57 10.52
CA VAL A 25 -2.88 18.82 11.89
C VAL A 25 -1.68 19.26 12.74
N PRO A 26 -1.80 20.28 13.60
CA PRO A 26 -0.69 20.78 14.41
C PRO A 26 -0.10 19.72 15.34
N ARG A 27 1.23 19.64 15.34
CA ARG A 27 2.05 18.69 16.11
C ARG A 27 1.71 18.71 17.61
N HIS A 28 1.38 17.55 18.17
CA HIS A 28 1.48 17.29 19.60
C HIS A 28 2.55 16.23 19.85
N ALA A 29 3.66 16.68 20.44
CA ALA A 29 4.81 15.86 20.77
C ALA A 29 4.53 15.04 22.03
N GLY A 30 4.30 13.75 21.84
CA GLY A 30 4.36 12.72 22.87
C GLY A 30 5.18 11.54 22.36
N ALA A 31 6.49 11.71 22.23
CA ALA A 31 7.37 10.66 21.72
C ALA A 31 7.78 9.71 22.85
N ASP A 32 7.25 8.48 22.80
CA ASP A 32 7.83 7.34 23.50
C ASP A 32 9.06 6.86 22.71
N LYS A 33 10.19 6.62 23.39
CA LYS A 33 11.52 6.50 22.76
C LYS A 33 11.70 5.22 21.93
N THR A 34 11.26 5.23 20.67
CA THR A 34 11.81 4.38 19.61
C THR A 34 13.11 4.99 19.09
N THR A 35 14.14 4.17 18.90
CA THR A 35 15.35 4.56 18.19
C THR A 35 14.98 4.98 16.76
N SER A 36 15.37 6.19 16.36
CA SER A 36 15.21 6.67 14.98
C SER A 36 15.82 5.65 14.01
N LEU A 37 15.05 5.25 12.99
CA LEU A 37 15.56 4.37 11.95
C LEU A 37 16.47 5.14 11.00
N ALA A 38 17.40 4.43 10.36
CA ALA A 38 18.20 4.99 9.27
C ALA A 38 17.33 5.17 8.01
N ASN A 39 17.71 6.13 7.17
CA ASN A 39 17.05 6.36 5.88
C ASN A 39 17.40 5.23 4.91
N SER A 40 16.62 4.16 4.94
CA SER A 40 16.75 3.01 4.05
C SER A 40 15.41 2.29 3.92
N LEU A 41 15.03 1.97 2.70
CA LEU A 41 13.91 1.09 2.41
C LEU A 41 14.32 -0.39 2.39
N LEU A 42 15.62 -0.70 2.30
CA LEU A 42 16.13 -2.05 2.12
C LEU A 42 16.95 -2.47 3.35
N TRP A 43 16.54 -3.56 3.98
CA TRP A 43 17.11 -4.06 5.22
C TRP A 43 17.58 -5.49 5.04
N LYS A 44 18.80 -5.77 5.49
CA LYS A 44 19.35 -7.12 5.52
C LYS A 44 18.95 -7.80 6.83
N ILE A 45 18.44 -9.02 6.74
CA ILE A 45 18.06 -9.88 7.86
C ILE A 45 19.14 -10.94 8.03
N GLU A 46 19.74 -11.00 9.22
CA GLU A 46 20.76 -11.98 9.58
C GLU A 46 20.46 -12.63 10.93
N SER A 47 20.90 -13.88 11.11
CA SER A 47 20.94 -14.55 12.41
C SER A 47 21.98 -15.68 12.34
N PRO A 48 22.65 -16.05 13.44
CA PRO A 48 23.50 -17.24 13.48
C PRO A 48 22.78 -18.54 13.08
N ASP A 49 21.46 -18.56 13.17
CA ASP A 49 20.61 -19.72 12.82
C ASP A 49 20.14 -19.71 11.36
N LEU A 50 20.59 -18.75 10.55
CA LEU A 50 20.31 -18.68 9.11
C LEU A 50 21.57 -19.05 8.31
N ASP A 51 21.40 -19.93 7.32
CA ASP A 51 22.49 -20.35 6.43
C ASP A 51 22.99 -19.21 5.51
N ALA A 52 22.11 -18.25 5.20
CA ALA A 52 22.42 -17.07 4.40
C ALA A 52 21.43 -15.93 4.72
N PRO A 53 21.81 -14.67 4.43
CA PRO A 53 20.97 -13.52 4.73
C PRO A 53 19.70 -13.50 3.87
N SER A 54 18.64 -12.95 4.46
CA SER A 54 17.43 -12.56 3.75
C SER A 54 17.33 -11.03 3.70
N TYR A 55 16.37 -10.50 2.94
CA TYR A 55 16.21 -9.05 2.76
C TYR A 55 14.75 -8.64 2.91
N LEU A 56 14.51 -7.48 3.50
CA LEU A 56 13.22 -6.84 3.67
C LEU A 56 13.23 -5.50 2.94
N PHE A 57 12.28 -5.29 2.05
CA PHE A 57 12.16 -4.08 1.24
C PHE A 57 10.81 -3.40 1.45
N GLY A 58 10.83 -2.11 1.78
CA GLY A 58 9.65 -1.25 1.89
C GLY A 58 9.23 -0.74 0.52
N THR A 59 8.08 -1.16 0.02
CA THR A 59 7.54 -0.78 -1.29
C THR A 59 6.54 0.38 -1.20
N MET A 60 6.25 0.97 -2.36
CA MET A 60 5.14 1.89 -2.58
C MET A 60 4.24 1.27 -3.66
N HIS A 61 3.01 0.87 -3.32
CA HIS A 61 2.21 0.01 -4.20
C HIS A 61 2.00 0.56 -5.61
N LEU A 62 1.78 1.87 -5.72
CA LEU A 62 1.73 2.60 -6.98
C LEU A 62 2.51 3.90 -6.84
N ILE A 63 3.33 4.17 -7.85
CA ILE A 63 4.14 5.38 -7.94
C ILE A 63 4.20 5.83 -9.39
N PRO A 64 4.11 7.13 -9.69
CA PRO A 64 4.30 7.62 -11.05
C PRO A 64 5.68 7.23 -11.58
N GLU A 65 5.77 6.95 -12.88
CA GLU A 65 7.00 6.44 -13.49
C GLU A 65 8.19 7.39 -13.28
N GLU A 66 7.97 8.70 -13.26
CA GLU A 66 9.01 9.71 -13.01
C GLU A 66 9.56 9.72 -11.58
N HIS A 67 8.82 9.17 -10.62
CA HIS A 67 9.23 9.01 -9.23
C HIS A 67 9.76 7.61 -8.92
N TYR A 68 9.56 6.64 -9.82
CA TYR A 68 9.99 5.26 -9.66
C TYR A 68 11.52 5.11 -9.66
N PHE A 69 12.08 4.37 -8.70
CA PHE A 69 13.51 4.09 -8.61
C PHE A 69 13.75 2.71 -7.98
N TRP A 70 14.97 2.17 -8.05
CA TRP A 70 15.36 1.05 -7.19
C TRP A 70 16.35 1.57 -6.14
N PRO A 71 16.21 1.20 -4.85
CA PRO A 71 17.21 1.60 -3.87
C PRO A 71 18.57 1.00 -4.22
N ALA A 72 19.64 1.63 -3.74
CA ALA A 72 20.97 1.13 -3.96
C ALA A 72 21.09 -0.33 -3.48
N HIS A 73 21.88 -1.12 -4.21
CA HIS A 73 22.08 -2.54 -3.93
C HIS A 73 20.82 -3.43 -4.01
N PHE A 74 19.68 -2.93 -4.49
CA PHE A 74 18.49 -3.74 -4.75
C PHE A 74 18.83 -4.99 -5.56
N GLN A 75 19.53 -4.83 -6.69
CA GLN A 75 19.86 -5.97 -7.56
C GLN A 75 20.73 -7.01 -6.85
N ASN A 76 21.64 -6.57 -5.96
CA ASN A 76 22.49 -7.48 -5.21
C ASN A 76 21.66 -8.27 -4.19
N ALA A 77 20.81 -7.59 -3.43
CA ALA A 77 19.90 -8.20 -2.46
C ALA A 77 18.93 -9.18 -3.14
N TYR A 78 18.29 -8.74 -4.22
CA TYR A 78 17.37 -9.57 -5.00
C TYR A 78 18.10 -10.78 -5.62
N SER A 79 19.32 -10.63 -6.13
CA SER A 79 20.06 -11.75 -6.75
C SER A 79 20.58 -12.75 -5.71
N ALA A 80 20.87 -12.30 -4.49
CA ALA A 80 21.37 -13.13 -3.39
C ALA A 80 20.31 -14.04 -2.75
N THR A 81 19.03 -13.86 -3.08
CA THR A 81 17.92 -14.65 -2.54
C THR A 81 17.43 -15.70 -3.53
N GLU A 82 16.68 -16.69 -3.06
CA GLU A 82 16.17 -17.79 -3.89
C GLU A 82 14.64 -17.76 -4.07
N GLN A 83 13.93 -16.98 -3.25
CA GLN A 83 12.48 -16.84 -3.31
C GLN A 83 12.04 -15.43 -2.94
N ILE A 84 10.85 -15.07 -3.40
CA ILE A 84 10.19 -13.78 -3.14
C ILE A 84 8.99 -14.01 -2.24
N VAL A 85 8.85 -13.13 -1.25
CA VAL A 85 7.67 -13.04 -0.38
C VAL A 85 7.09 -11.64 -0.50
N LEU A 86 5.81 -11.54 -0.84
CA LEU A 86 5.06 -10.29 -0.92
C LEU A 86 3.96 -10.30 0.13
N GLU A 87 3.26 -9.18 0.32
CA GLU A 87 2.04 -9.17 1.17
C GLU A 87 1.04 -10.22 0.68
N THR A 88 0.77 -10.23 -0.62
CA THR A 88 -0.03 -11.26 -1.30
C THR A 88 0.68 -11.71 -2.58
N ASN A 89 0.59 -13.00 -2.91
CA ASN A 89 1.06 -13.53 -4.18
C ASN A 89 -0.04 -13.63 -5.24
N GLU A 90 -1.24 -13.13 -4.94
CA GLU A 90 -2.41 -13.15 -5.82
C GLU A 90 -2.45 -11.92 -6.75
N LEU A 91 -1.28 -11.48 -7.23
CA LEU A 91 -1.13 -10.27 -8.05
C LEU A 91 -1.54 -10.48 -9.52
N ASP A 92 -1.44 -11.71 -10.01
CA ASP A 92 -1.81 -12.08 -11.38
C ASP A 92 -3.24 -12.62 -11.38
N MET A 93 -4.20 -11.71 -11.33
CA MET A 93 -5.62 -12.05 -11.29
C MET A 93 -6.16 -12.34 -12.70
N ASN A 94 -6.63 -13.56 -12.90
CA ASN A 94 -7.44 -13.87 -14.08
C ASN A 94 -8.89 -13.39 -13.89
N PRO A 95 -9.71 -13.31 -14.97
CA PRO A 95 -11.10 -12.84 -14.87
C PRO A 95 -11.97 -13.63 -13.88
N ALA A 96 -11.73 -14.92 -13.68
CA ALA A 96 -12.49 -15.73 -12.72
C ALA A 96 -12.13 -15.37 -11.28
N SER A 97 -10.86 -15.15 -10.98
CA SER A 97 -10.42 -14.63 -9.68
C SER A 97 -11.03 -13.27 -9.38
N MET A 98 -11.10 -12.38 -10.39
CA MET A 98 -11.74 -11.06 -10.25
C MET A 98 -13.23 -11.18 -9.93
N MET A 99 -13.97 -12.04 -10.65
CA MET A 99 -15.38 -12.30 -10.34
C MET A 99 -15.59 -12.83 -8.91
N GLY A 100 -14.65 -13.62 -8.40
CA GLY A 100 -14.69 -14.11 -7.01
C GLY A 100 -14.56 -13.00 -5.96
N LEU A 101 -13.93 -11.87 -6.29
CA LEU A 101 -13.80 -10.73 -5.41
C LEU A 101 -14.98 -9.76 -5.46
N MET A 102 -15.79 -9.76 -6.52
CA MET A 102 -16.90 -8.81 -6.67
C MET A 102 -17.84 -8.78 -5.45
N PRO A 103 -18.27 -9.93 -4.87
CA PRO A 103 -19.10 -9.91 -3.66
C PRO A 103 -18.41 -9.32 -2.42
N LYS A 104 -17.07 -9.26 -2.40
CA LYS A 104 -16.27 -8.68 -1.33
C LYS A 104 -16.06 -7.17 -1.49
N ILE A 105 -16.24 -6.66 -2.70
CA ILE A 105 -16.17 -5.22 -3.01
C ILE A 105 -17.55 -4.57 -2.83
N MET A 106 -18.63 -5.33 -3.04
CA MET A 106 -20.00 -4.88 -2.87
C MET A 106 -20.46 -4.88 -1.39
N MET A 107 -21.34 -3.95 -1.06
CA MET A 107 -22.10 -3.95 0.18
C MET A 107 -23.09 -5.14 0.21
N PRO A 108 -23.40 -5.68 1.39
CA PRO A 108 -24.33 -6.79 1.53
C PRO A 108 -25.80 -6.33 1.37
N GLN A 109 -26.69 -7.29 1.11
CA GLN A 109 -28.16 -7.13 1.21
C GLN A 109 -28.76 -6.00 0.35
N ASP A 110 -28.19 -5.74 -0.84
CA ASP A 110 -28.63 -4.69 -1.76
C ASP A 110 -28.58 -3.26 -1.16
N GLN A 111 -27.87 -3.07 -0.03
CA GLN A 111 -27.63 -1.76 0.54
C GLN A 111 -26.94 -0.86 -0.48
N THR A 112 -27.32 0.42 -0.47
CA THR A 112 -26.86 1.46 -1.38
C THR A 112 -26.21 2.61 -0.61
N LEU A 113 -25.51 3.48 -1.33
CA LEU A 113 -24.98 4.73 -0.76
C LEU A 113 -26.09 5.63 -0.19
N GLU A 114 -27.27 5.64 -0.81
CA GLU A 114 -28.44 6.41 -0.35
C GLU A 114 -28.90 5.99 1.06
N ASP A 115 -28.64 4.74 1.45
CA ASP A 115 -28.96 4.25 2.80
C ASP A 115 -27.97 4.71 3.89
N LEU A 116 -26.82 5.28 3.49
CA LEU A 116 -25.67 5.55 4.37
C LEU A 116 -25.38 7.04 4.59
N VAL A 117 -25.91 7.92 3.74
CA VAL A 117 -25.65 9.36 3.76
C VAL A 117 -26.96 10.15 3.62
N SER A 118 -26.91 11.45 3.90
CA SER A 118 -28.04 12.36 3.63
C SER A 118 -28.21 12.64 2.14
N ASP A 119 -29.40 13.11 1.73
CA ASP A 119 -29.71 13.45 0.33
C ASP A 119 -28.69 14.43 -0.28
N ASP A 120 -28.24 15.43 0.49
CA ASP A 120 -27.25 16.42 0.06
C ASP A 120 -25.85 15.81 -0.16
N GLU A 121 -25.45 14.88 0.72
CA GLU A 121 -24.18 14.15 0.59
C GLU A 121 -24.22 13.16 -0.57
N TYR A 122 -25.35 12.48 -0.78
CA TYR A 122 -25.56 11.56 -1.89
C TYR A 122 -25.41 12.29 -3.22
N GLU A 123 -26.04 13.47 -3.35
CA GLU A 123 -25.94 14.29 -4.54
C GLU A 123 -24.50 14.74 -4.81
N ARG A 124 -23.75 15.08 -3.75
CA ARG A 124 -22.33 15.44 -3.87
C ARG A 124 -21.47 14.29 -4.37
N ILE A 125 -21.68 13.09 -3.83
CA ILE A 125 -20.99 11.87 -4.31
C ILE A 125 -21.34 11.62 -5.78
N ARG A 126 -22.61 11.80 -6.16
CA ARG A 126 -23.09 11.63 -7.53
C ARG A 126 -22.39 12.59 -8.49
N GLU A 127 -22.40 13.88 -8.19
CA GLU A 127 -21.77 14.92 -9.01
C GLU A 127 -20.27 14.67 -9.18
N PHE A 128 -19.57 14.28 -8.10
CA PHE A 128 -18.14 13.98 -8.14
C PHE A 128 -17.82 12.84 -9.13
N PHE A 129 -18.47 11.68 -8.97
CA PHE A 129 -18.18 10.52 -9.82
C PHE A 129 -18.69 10.68 -11.26
N GLU A 130 -19.85 11.33 -11.47
CA GLU A 130 -20.32 11.68 -12.80
C GLU A 130 -19.35 12.64 -13.51
N GLY A 131 -18.75 13.59 -12.77
CA GLY A 131 -17.69 14.47 -13.26
C GLY A 131 -16.44 13.73 -13.74
N MET A 132 -16.13 12.59 -13.11
CA MET A 132 -15.06 11.66 -13.55
C MET A 132 -15.50 10.74 -14.71
N GLY A 133 -16.73 10.85 -15.20
CA GLY A 133 -17.29 9.97 -16.23
C GLY A 133 -17.71 8.59 -15.71
N MET A 134 -17.90 8.43 -14.40
CA MET A 134 -18.34 7.19 -13.74
C MET A 134 -19.77 7.36 -13.19
N PRO A 135 -20.81 6.89 -13.90
CA PRO A 135 -22.19 7.06 -13.45
C PRO A 135 -22.45 6.35 -12.12
N LEU A 136 -23.00 7.06 -11.13
CA LEU A 136 -23.18 6.55 -9.76
C LEU A 136 -24.07 5.29 -9.71
N MET A 137 -24.98 5.12 -10.66
CA MET A 137 -25.83 3.92 -10.76
C MET A 137 -25.05 2.59 -10.82
N PHE A 138 -23.79 2.61 -11.29
CA PHE A 138 -22.90 1.44 -11.31
C PHE A 138 -22.05 1.29 -10.05
N LEU A 139 -22.01 2.32 -9.20
CA LEU A 139 -21.17 2.41 -8.01
C LEU A 139 -21.99 2.31 -6.71
N GLN A 140 -23.31 2.50 -6.78
CA GLN A 140 -24.19 2.65 -5.61
C GLN A 140 -24.13 1.50 -4.60
N ASN A 141 -23.75 0.28 -5.01
CA ASN A 141 -23.62 -0.88 -4.13
C ASN A 141 -22.16 -1.22 -3.79
N ILE A 142 -21.18 -0.47 -4.27
CA ILE A 142 -19.77 -0.66 -3.91
C ILE A 142 -19.55 -0.13 -2.49
N LYS A 143 -18.80 -0.85 -1.65
CA LYS A 143 -18.49 -0.39 -0.29
C LYS A 143 -17.84 1.00 -0.37
N PRO A 144 -18.27 1.98 0.45
CA PRO A 144 -17.84 3.37 0.29
C PRO A 144 -16.32 3.54 0.39
N PHE A 145 -15.62 2.68 1.12
CA PHE A 145 -14.16 2.73 1.19
C PHE A 145 -13.47 2.57 -0.18
N PHE A 146 -13.97 1.70 -1.06
CA PHE A 146 -13.41 1.55 -2.41
C PHE A 146 -13.62 2.79 -3.25
N LEU A 147 -14.76 3.48 -3.07
CA LEU A 147 -15.02 4.75 -3.72
C LEU A 147 -14.14 5.86 -3.15
N TYR A 148 -13.95 5.87 -1.82
CA TYR A 148 -13.05 6.79 -1.14
C TYR A 148 -11.63 6.71 -1.72
N MET A 149 -11.11 5.51 -1.97
CA MET A 149 -9.80 5.33 -2.61
C MET A 149 -9.71 5.94 -4.01
N LEU A 150 -10.83 6.02 -4.75
CA LEU A 150 -10.86 6.59 -6.10
C LEU A 150 -10.84 8.13 -6.11
N VAL A 151 -11.09 8.78 -4.97
CA VAL A 151 -11.22 10.24 -4.90
C VAL A 151 -9.93 10.93 -5.31
N ASP A 152 -8.79 10.52 -4.76
CA ASP A 152 -7.48 11.13 -5.04
C ASP A 152 -6.68 10.43 -6.14
N ILE A 153 -7.24 9.38 -6.75
CA ILE A 153 -6.60 8.69 -7.87
C ILE A 153 -6.79 9.49 -9.15
N ASP A 154 -5.68 9.81 -9.81
CA ASP A 154 -5.72 10.20 -11.22
C ASP A 154 -5.98 8.97 -12.09
N LEU A 155 -7.24 8.82 -12.53
CA LEU A 155 -7.65 7.74 -13.44
C LEU A 155 -6.89 7.77 -14.77
N GLY A 156 -6.42 8.93 -15.22
CA GLY A 156 -5.61 9.06 -16.44
C GLY A 156 -4.25 8.38 -16.30
N SER A 157 -3.57 8.62 -15.18
CA SER A 157 -2.32 7.92 -14.81
C SER A 157 -2.54 6.43 -14.54
N LEU A 158 -3.66 6.07 -13.88
CA LEU A 158 -3.99 4.68 -13.51
C LEU A 158 -4.38 3.80 -14.71
N LEU A 159 -5.04 4.39 -15.72
CA LEU A 159 -5.44 3.71 -16.97
C LEU A 159 -4.42 3.88 -18.10
N GLY A 160 -3.41 4.74 -17.92
CA GLY A 160 -2.30 4.98 -18.85
C GLY A 160 -1.01 4.24 -18.48
N GLU A 161 0.06 4.48 -19.25
CA GLU A 161 1.41 3.94 -18.98
C GLU A 161 2.18 4.70 -17.87
N GLY A 162 1.52 5.61 -17.14
CA GLY A 162 2.19 6.61 -16.29
C GLY A 162 2.56 6.17 -14.88
N SER A 163 2.16 4.97 -14.44
CA SER A 163 2.40 4.47 -13.07
C SER A 163 3.04 3.09 -13.05
N LYS A 164 3.84 2.82 -12.00
CA LYS A 164 4.50 1.54 -11.74
C LYS A 164 4.09 0.97 -10.39
N SER A 165 4.05 -0.36 -10.29
CA SER A 165 3.93 -1.09 -9.03
C SER A 165 5.20 -1.89 -8.77
N TYR A 166 5.82 -1.69 -7.61
CA TYR A 166 7.00 -2.46 -7.21
C TYR A 166 6.70 -3.96 -7.11
N GLU A 167 5.52 -4.33 -6.59
CA GLU A 167 5.12 -5.72 -6.43
C GLU A 167 4.95 -6.42 -7.78
N MET A 168 4.38 -5.72 -8.77
CA MET A 168 4.25 -6.22 -10.13
C MET A 168 5.62 -6.36 -10.81
N GLU A 169 6.49 -5.35 -10.67
CA GLU A 169 7.85 -5.36 -11.21
C GLU A 169 8.70 -6.50 -10.62
N ILE A 170 8.65 -6.67 -9.29
CA ILE A 170 9.32 -7.78 -8.59
C ILE A 170 8.76 -9.12 -9.06
N THR A 171 7.43 -9.25 -9.18
CA THR A 171 6.79 -10.49 -9.62
C THR A 171 7.16 -10.85 -11.05
N ASN A 172 7.23 -9.87 -11.96
CA ASN A 172 7.63 -10.09 -13.34
C ASN A 172 9.11 -10.52 -13.43
N ARG A 173 10.00 -9.93 -12.62
CA ARG A 173 11.39 -10.38 -12.48
C ARG A 173 11.46 -11.79 -11.93
N ALA A 174 10.72 -12.10 -10.87
CA ALA A 174 10.68 -13.42 -10.25
C ALA A 174 10.23 -14.51 -11.24
N LYS A 175 9.21 -14.23 -12.05
CA LYS A 175 8.76 -15.12 -13.15
C LYS A 175 9.88 -15.37 -14.16
N THR A 176 10.59 -14.31 -14.57
CA THR A 176 11.72 -14.39 -15.52
C THR A 176 12.86 -15.23 -14.95
N ASP A 177 13.21 -15.01 -13.69
CA ASP A 177 14.30 -15.69 -12.98
C ASP A 177 13.91 -17.05 -12.39
N ARG A 178 12.64 -17.45 -12.56
CA ARG A 178 12.05 -18.69 -12.02
C ARG A 178 12.14 -18.80 -10.49
N LYS A 179 12.03 -17.67 -9.78
CA LYS A 179 11.91 -17.64 -8.32
C LYS A 179 10.45 -17.84 -7.92
N ALA A 180 10.22 -18.60 -6.84
CA ALA A 180 8.88 -18.73 -6.28
C ALA A 180 8.41 -17.39 -5.70
N VAL A 181 7.12 -17.08 -5.87
CA VAL A 181 6.46 -15.90 -5.28
C VAL A 181 5.42 -16.38 -4.27
N LEU A 182 5.61 -16.00 -3.02
CA LEU A 182 4.83 -16.41 -1.85
C LEU A 182 4.13 -15.19 -1.23
N GLY A 183 3.04 -15.41 -0.51
CA GLY A 183 2.25 -14.35 0.14
C GLY A 183 2.29 -14.47 1.66
N LEU A 184 2.45 -13.33 2.35
CA LEU A 184 2.30 -13.24 3.81
C LEU A 184 0.84 -13.33 4.24
N GLU A 185 -0.10 -13.01 3.35
CA GLU A 185 -1.53 -13.11 3.53
C GLU A 185 -2.24 -13.34 2.19
N SER A 186 -3.53 -13.65 2.24
CA SER A 186 -4.38 -13.79 1.05
C SER A 186 -5.03 -12.45 0.71
N LEU A 187 -5.34 -12.24 -0.57
CA LEU A 187 -6.06 -11.05 -1.01
C LEU A 187 -7.46 -10.94 -0.36
N ASP A 188 -8.15 -12.07 -0.17
CA ASP A 188 -9.46 -12.13 0.51
C ASP A 188 -9.40 -11.58 1.95
N TYR A 189 -8.36 -11.97 2.69
CA TYR A 189 -8.11 -11.45 4.04
C TYR A 189 -7.93 -9.94 4.03
N GLN A 190 -7.08 -9.43 3.13
CA GLN A 190 -6.80 -7.99 3.04
C GLN A 190 -8.06 -7.17 2.75
N ILE A 191 -8.90 -7.62 1.79
CA ILE A 191 -10.18 -6.97 1.48
C ILE A 191 -11.13 -7.03 2.68
N SER A 192 -11.16 -8.15 3.41
CA SER A 192 -12.05 -8.30 4.57
C SER A 192 -11.71 -7.35 5.71
N LEU A 193 -10.49 -6.78 5.76
CA LEU A 193 -10.13 -5.80 6.77
C LEU A 193 -10.99 -4.53 6.67
N PHE A 194 -11.42 -4.15 5.47
CA PHE A 194 -12.31 -3.00 5.30
C PHE A 194 -13.69 -3.21 5.91
N ASP A 195 -14.14 -4.46 6.07
CA ASP A 195 -15.40 -4.78 6.76
C ASP A 195 -15.33 -4.55 8.28
N SER A 196 -14.14 -4.28 8.83
CA SER A 196 -13.99 -3.84 10.22
C SER A 196 -14.39 -2.37 10.42
N ILE A 197 -14.50 -1.59 9.35
CA ILE A 197 -14.97 -0.21 9.35
C ILE A 197 -16.48 -0.20 9.08
N PRO A 198 -17.32 0.36 9.96
CA PRO A 198 -18.75 0.51 9.69
C PRO A 198 -19.00 1.25 8.37
N TYR A 199 -19.96 0.79 7.55
CA TYR A 199 -20.19 1.40 6.23
C TYR A 199 -20.63 2.87 6.31
N THR A 200 -21.30 3.28 7.39
CA THR A 200 -21.60 4.68 7.66
C THR A 200 -20.33 5.51 7.83
N ASP A 201 -19.32 4.96 8.52
CA ASP A 201 -18.04 5.65 8.73
C ASP A 201 -17.27 5.70 7.41
N GLN A 202 -17.26 4.61 6.63
CA GLN A 202 -16.68 4.60 5.28
C GLN A 202 -17.34 5.65 4.38
N ALA A 203 -18.67 5.81 4.45
CA ALA A 203 -19.39 6.78 3.65
C ALA A 203 -19.05 8.21 4.06
N GLN A 204 -18.91 8.47 5.36
CA GLN A 204 -18.45 9.76 5.86
C GLN A 204 -17.00 10.06 5.45
N MET A 205 -16.12 9.06 5.43
CA MET A 205 -14.75 9.20 4.90
C MET A 205 -14.76 9.57 3.42
N LEU A 206 -15.64 8.94 2.62
CA LEU A 206 -15.83 9.28 1.20
C LEU A 206 -16.27 10.73 1.02
N VAL A 207 -17.31 11.17 1.74
CA VAL A 207 -17.81 12.55 1.67
C VAL A 207 -16.71 13.54 2.06
N GLN A 208 -16.00 13.30 3.16
CA GLN A 208 -14.91 14.16 3.61
C GLN A 208 -13.78 14.26 2.59
N ALA A 209 -13.43 13.16 1.92
CA ALA A 209 -12.39 13.16 0.90
C ALA A 209 -12.80 14.00 -0.31
N ILE A 210 -14.06 13.86 -0.76
CA ILE A 210 -14.61 14.66 -1.86
C ILE A 210 -14.60 16.15 -1.48
N ASP A 211 -15.07 16.50 -0.29
CA ASP A 211 -15.09 17.88 0.21
C ASP A 211 -13.67 18.47 0.26
N GLN A 212 -12.71 17.73 0.84
CA GLN A 212 -11.32 18.16 0.90
C GLN A 212 -10.72 18.38 -0.49
N LYS A 213 -11.00 17.48 -1.44
CA LYS A 213 -10.52 17.62 -2.82
C LYS A 213 -11.12 18.84 -3.50
N MET A 214 -12.41 19.09 -3.31
CA MET A 214 -13.10 20.27 -3.87
C MET A 214 -12.62 21.58 -3.25
N GLU A 215 -12.32 21.61 -1.95
CA GLU A 215 -11.78 22.78 -1.25
C GLU A 215 -10.33 23.11 -1.66
N ARG A 216 -9.51 22.07 -1.82
CA ARG A 216 -8.08 22.17 -2.15
C ARG A 216 -7.81 22.61 -3.58
N GLY A 217 -8.69 22.24 -4.52
CA GLY A 217 -8.43 22.34 -5.96
C GLY A 217 -7.28 21.43 -6.40
N ASP A 218 -7.08 21.29 -7.71
CA ASP A 218 -6.12 20.33 -8.28
C ASP A 218 -4.66 20.61 -7.83
N GLU A 219 -4.27 21.88 -7.69
CA GLU A 219 -2.87 22.27 -7.42
C GLU A 219 -2.35 21.87 -6.03
N SER A 220 -3.19 21.85 -4.99
CA SER A 220 -2.72 21.54 -3.62
C SER A 220 -2.80 20.04 -3.27
N ALA A 221 -3.60 19.26 -4.01
CA ALA A 221 -3.53 17.81 -3.97
C ALA A 221 -2.19 17.31 -4.53
N ASP A 222 -1.70 17.95 -5.60
CA ASP A 222 -0.40 17.62 -6.20
C ASP A 222 0.76 17.84 -5.22
N GLU A 223 0.81 18.95 -4.48
CA GLU A 223 1.91 19.22 -3.54
C GLU A 223 2.01 18.19 -2.40
N ALA A 224 0.89 17.77 -1.82
CA ALA A 224 0.87 16.78 -0.74
C ALA A 224 1.33 15.41 -1.23
N VAL A 225 0.86 15.00 -2.39
CA VAL A 225 1.22 13.73 -3.04
C VAL A 225 2.70 13.72 -3.45
N GLN A 226 3.21 14.86 -3.95
CA GLN A 226 4.64 15.05 -4.24
C GLN A 226 5.52 14.94 -2.99
N GLY A 227 5.04 15.45 -1.85
CA GLY A 227 5.69 15.28 -0.55
C GLY A 227 5.88 13.81 -0.17
N LEU A 228 4.84 12.98 -0.34
CA LEU A 228 4.90 11.54 -0.06
C LEU A 228 5.93 10.81 -0.95
N TYR A 229 5.95 11.12 -2.24
CA TYR A 229 6.95 10.56 -3.15
C TYR A 229 8.36 10.97 -2.77
N GLN A 230 8.55 12.22 -2.33
CA GLN A 230 9.84 12.71 -1.88
C GLN A 230 10.27 12.01 -0.57
N THR A 231 9.40 11.91 0.41
CA THR A 231 9.62 11.14 1.66
C THR A 231 10.07 9.71 1.36
N TYR A 232 9.39 9.03 0.42
CA TYR A 232 9.74 7.68 0.00
C TYR A 232 11.08 7.61 -0.74
N LYS A 233 11.37 8.56 -1.64
CA LYS A 233 12.67 8.66 -2.34
C LYS A 233 13.83 8.95 -1.40
N ASP A 234 13.59 9.75 -0.37
CA ASP A 234 14.55 10.02 0.71
C ASP A 234 14.69 8.83 1.67
N GLN A 235 13.87 7.78 1.48
CA GLN A 235 13.85 6.54 2.26
C GLN A 235 13.64 6.80 3.76
N ASP A 236 12.96 7.89 4.11
CA ASP A 236 12.78 8.32 5.49
C ASP A 236 11.60 7.59 6.15
N LEU A 237 11.89 6.41 6.69
CA LEU A 237 10.91 5.60 7.41
C LEU A 237 10.37 6.30 8.67
N ASN A 238 11.06 7.29 9.25
CA ASN A 238 10.55 8.03 10.40
C ASN A 238 9.48 9.02 9.96
N ALA A 239 9.70 9.73 8.85
CA ALA A 239 8.69 10.61 8.25
C ALA A 239 7.45 9.82 7.80
N ILE A 240 7.62 8.64 7.19
CA ILE A 240 6.50 7.75 6.86
C ILE A 240 5.70 7.37 8.12
N LEU A 241 6.38 7.06 9.23
CA LEU A 241 5.70 6.77 10.50
C LEU A 241 4.93 7.98 11.04
N GLU A 242 5.51 9.18 10.96
CA GLU A 242 4.85 10.42 11.38
C GLU A 242 3.59 10.69 10.54
N GLU A 243 3.65 10.49 9.22
CA GLU A 243 2.50 10.62 8.31
C GLU A 243 1.39 9.63 8.67
N VAL A 244 1.74 8.35 8.86
CA VAL A 244 0.79 7.31 9.32
C VAL A 244 0.16 7.69 10.67
N GLN A 245 0.93 8.28 11.59
CA GLN A 245 0.44 8.70 12.91
C GLN A 245 -0.32 10.04 12.89
N ALA A 246 -0.14 10.85 11.86
CA ALA A 246 -0.82 12.13 11.67
C ALA A 246 -2.22 11.98 11.04
N THR A 247 -2.57 10.77 10.58
CA THR A 247 -3.89 10.43 10.04
C THR A 247 -5.03 10.75 11.01
N ASP A 248 -6.22 11.02 10.45
CA ASP A 248 -7.39 11.42 11.22
C ASP A 248 -7.78 10.38 12.28
N ILE A 249 -8.45 10.79 13.35
CA ILE A 249 -8.76 9.92 14.51
C ILE A 249 -9.54 8.68 14.09
N THR A 250 -10.43 8.83 13.10
CA THR A 250 -11.18 7.74 12.47
C THR A 250 -10.21 6.69 11.91
N PHE A 251 -9.15 7.10 11.20
CA PHE A 251 -8.12 6.22 10.65
C PHE A 251 -7.12 5.69 11.68
N LYS A 252 -6.84 6.44 12.76
CA LYS A 252 -5.97 5.97 13.86
C LYS A 252 -6.49 4.69 14.49
N ASN A 253 -7.81 4.57 14.63
CA ASN A 253 -8.44 3.35 15.14
C ASN A 253 -8.27 2.16 14.18
N PHE A 254 -8.04 2.42 12.90
CA PHE A 254 -7.86 1.40 11.87
C PHE A 254 -6.39 1.07 11.57
N ASN A 255 -5.43 1.95 11.89
CA ASN A 255 -4.00 1.65 11.77
C ASN A 255 -3.60 0.39 12.56
N GLN A 256 -4.23 0.17 13.71
CA GLN A 256 -4.05 -1.08 14.47
C GLN A 256 -4.42 -2.32 13.63
N ILE A 257 -5.46 -2.22 12.79
CA ILE A 257 -5.96 -3.32 11.95
C ILE A 257 -5.13 -3.45 10.68
N PHE A 258 -4.87 -2.34 9.97
CA PHE A 258 -4.18 -2.32 8.67
C PHE A 258 -2.66 -2.43 8.76
N LEU A 259 -2.06 -2.21 9.93
CA LEU A 259 -0.62 -2.34 10.14
C LEU A 259 -0.32 -3.32 11.28
N ASP A 260 -0.66 -2.97 12.53
CA ASP A 260 -0.13 -3.68 13.71
C ASP A 260 -0.49 -5.17 13.74
N ILE A 261 -1.76 -5.50 13.49
CA ILE A 261 -2.24 -6.89 13.49
C ILE A 261 -1.59 -7.68 12.35
N ARG A 262 -1.53 -7.10 11.14
CA ARG A 262 -0.90 -7.74 9.98
C ARG A 262 0.58 -7.98 10.22
N ASN A 263 1.31 -6.96 10.68
CA ASN A 263 2.73 -7.04 11.01
C ASN A 263 3.00 -8.20 11.97
N ARG A 264 2.23 -8.31 13.05
CA ARG A 264 2.36 -9.41 14.03
C ARG A 264 2.06 -10.78 13.41
N ASN A 265 1.04 -10.86 12.57
CA ASN A 265 0.66 -12.10 11.89
C ASN A 265 1.70 -12.53 10.84
N TRP A 266 2.44 -11.59 10.28
CA TRP A 266 3.47 -11.85 9.28
C TRP A 266 4.75 -12.42 9.88
N ILE A 267 5.13 -12.05 11.12
CA ILE A 267 6.42 -12.48 11.70
C ILE A 267 6.61 -14.00 11.65
N PRO A 268 5.69 -14.85 12.14
CA PRO A 268 5.90 -16.30 12.10
C PRO A 268 6.02 -16.86 10.67
N ARG A 269 5.35 -16.22 9.69
CA ARG A 269 5.44 -16.59 8.28
C ARG A 269 6.78 -16.18 7.68
N ILE A 270 7.23 -14.97 7.98
CA ILE A 270 8.56 -14.47 7.61
C ILE A 270 9.63 -15.43 8.15
N GLU A 271 9.60 -15.74 9.44
CA GLU A 271 10.52 -16.69 10.09
C GLU A 271 10.52 -18.04 9.36
N THR A 272 9.34 -18.57 9.06
CA THR A 272 9.19 -19.82 8.30
C THR A 272 9.89 -19.75 6.94
N TYR A 273 9.72 -18.66 6.18
CA TYR A 273 10.31 -18.53 4.84
C TYR A 273 11.82 -18.31 4.88
N ILE A 274 12.33 -17.44 5.75
CA ILE A 274 13.77 -17.14 5.83
C ILE A 274 14.59 -18.34 6.31
N HIS A 275 14.02 -19.22 7.15
CA HIS A 275 14.65 -20.48 7.55
C HIS A 275 14.62 -21.55 6.45
N GLN A 276 13.70 -21.46 5.49
CA GLN A 276 13.66 -22.40 4.36
C GLN A 276 14.68 -22.04 3.30
N LYS A 277 14.77 -20.76 2.93
CA LYS A 277 15.68 -20.25 1.89
C LYS A 277 16.01 -18.77 2.12
N PRO A 278 17.15 -18.28 1.60
CA PRO A 278 17.39 -16.85 1.43
C PRO A 278 16.21 -16.20 0.71
N THR A 279 15.54 -15.25 1.36
CA THR A 279 14.25 -14.72 0.91
C THR A 279 14.34 -13.21 0.70
N PHE A 280 13.79 -12.73 -0.41
CA PHE A 280 13.55 -11.30 -0.62
C PHE A 280 12.08 -10.99 -0.30
N ILE A 281 11.86 -10.26 0.77
CA ILE A 281 10.54 -9.89 1.30
C ILE A 281 10.26 -8.46 0.86
N ALA A 282 9.11 -8.21 0.25
CA ALA A 282 8.68 -6.86 -0.12
C ALA A 282 7.27 -6.60 0.41
N VAL A 283 7.13 -5.56 1.24
CA VAL A 283 5.88 -5.12 1.86
C VAL A 283 5.84 -3.59 1.86
N GLY A 284 4.66 -2.98 1.95
CA GLY A 284 4.51 -1.53 1.94
C GLY A 284 5.39 -0.87 3.01
N ALA A 285 6.04 0.24 2.66
CA ALA A 285 7.01 0.91 3.52
C ALA A 285 6.44 1.32 4.90
N ALA A 286 5.13 1.61 4.96
CA ALA A 286 4.40 1.90 6.19
C ALA A 286 4.40 0.73 7.20
N HIS A 287 4.64 -0.49 6.76
CA HIS A 287 4.75 -1.66 7.64
C HIS A 287 6.09 -1.75 8.37
N LEU A 288 7.13 -1.03 7.92
CA LEU A 288 8.48 -1.19 8.44
C LEU A 288 8.75 -0.47 9.77
N PRO A 289 8.37 0.81 9.96
CA PRO A 289 8.75 1.58 11.14
C PRO A 289 7.83 1.38 12.35
N GLY A 290 8.29 1.85 13.51
CA GLY A 290 7.50 1.88 14.76
C GLY A 290 7.63 0.64 15.63
N GLN A 291 7.01 0.68 16.82
CA GLN A 291 7.08 -0.42 17.81
C GLN A 291 6.38 -1.70 17.35
N THR A 292 5.48 -1.58 16.38
CA THR A 292 4.77 -2.69 15.74
C THR A 292 5.23 -2.90 14.30
N GLY A 293 6.24 -2.15 13.85
CA GLY A 293 6.83 -2.31 12.53
C GLY A 293 7.59 -3.62 12.38
N VAL A 294 7.61 -4.16 11.18
CA VAL A 294 8.23 -5.46 10.85
C VAL A 294 9.72 -5.48 11.24
N ILE A 295 10.44 -4.36 11.08
CA ILE A 295 11.85 -4.25 11.49
C ILE A 295 11.98 -4.54 12.99
N HIS A 296 11.27 -3.78 13.82
CA HIS A 296 11.34 -3.91 15.27
C HIS A 296 10.85 -5.28 15.76
N LEU A 297 9.81 -5.81 15.14
CA LEU A 297 9.27 -7.11 15.50
C LEU A 297 10.24 -8.27 15.18
N LEU A 298 10.96 -8.21 14.06
CA LEU A 298 12.00 -9.18 13.74
C LEU A 298 13.23 -9.04 14.65
N GLU A 299 13.63 -7.81 15.00
CA GLU A 299 14.67 -7.59 16.02
C GLU A 299 14.29 -8.23 17.36
N LYS A 300 13.03 -8.05 17.78
CA LYS A 300 12.49 -8.67 18.99
C LYS A 300 12.44 -10.19 18.92
N ALA A 301 12.28 -10.76 17.73
CA ALA A 301 12.35 -12.21 17.50
C ALA A 301 13.79 -12.76 17.49
N GLY A 302 14.81 -11.89 17.57
CA GLY A 302 16.22 -12.29 17.68
C GLY A 302 17.02 -12.17 16.39
N TYR A 303 16.46 -11.59 15.34
CA TYR A 303 17.18 -11.32 14.09
C TYR A 303 17.93 -9.99 14.15
N ILE A 304 19.03 -9.90 13.41
CA ILE A 304 19.81 -8.68 13.22
C ILE A 304 19.32 -8.01 11.93
N LEU A 305 18.82 -6.78 12.07
CA LEU A 305 18.34 -5.97 10.95
C LEU A 305 19.35 -4.87 10.67
N THR A 306 19.99 -4.91 9.50
CA THR A 306 21.00 -3.91 9.10
C THR A 306 20.47 -3.12 7.90
N PRO A 307 20.40 -1.77 7.98
CA PRO A 307 19.96 -0.96 6.85
C PRO A 307 21.00 -1.02 5.72
N VAL A 308 20.53 -1.18 4.49
CA VAL A 308 21.33 -1.09 3.28
C VAL A 308 21.30 0.37 2.83
N LEU A 309 22.36 1.10 3.17
CA LEU A 309 22.44 2.53 2.93
C LEU A 309 22.81 2.84 1.49
N ASN A 310 22.30 3.94 0.97
CA ASN A 310 22.75 4.47 -0.31
C ASN A 310 24.23 4.89 -0.23
N PRO A 311 24.96 4.81 -1.35
CA PRO A 311 26.28 5.44 -1.48
C PRO A 311 26.20 6.92 -1.11
N ARG A 312 27.22 7.42 -0.39
CA ARG A 312 27.28 8.82 0.08
C ARG A 312 27.34 9.86 -1.06
N ASP A 313 27.49 9.45 -2.31
CA ASP A 313 27.64 10.31 -3.48
C ASP A 313 26.33 10.56 -4.26
N GLY A 314 25.20 10.02 -3.79
CA GLY A 314 23.88 10.28 -4.38
C GLY A 314 23.65 9.59 -5.73
N THR A 315 24.46 8.59 -6.07
CA THR A 315 24.24 7.77 -7.27
C THR A 315 23.23 6.65 -6.98
N TYR A 316 22.13 6.65 -7.74
CA TYR A 316 21.11 5.61 -7.79
C TYR A 316 21.26 4.80 -9.09
#